data_AF-A0A6P4IIF5-F1
#
_entry.id   AF-A0A6P4IIF5-F1
#
_cell.length_a   1.000
_cell.length_b   1.000
_cell.length_c   1.000
_cell.angle_alpha   90.00
_cell.angle_beta   90.00
_cell.angle_gamma   90.00
#
_symmetry.space_group_name_H-M   'P 1'
#
loop_
_entity.id
_entity.type
_entity.pdbx_description
1 polymer ?
#
loop_
_entity_poly.entity_id
_entity_poly.type
_entity_poly.pdbx_seq_one_letter_code
_entity_poly.pdbx_strand_id
1 'polypeptide(L)'
;MFLRLLLLLLLWGERSSFASENFVQPSHLANFLDRIGRVHRLHAISIVNSLESVTSSYLDELHRQLRDNSSNHFYLLPQMTATDEAATPLRFSRLQDEESLYVVFARDTKDAVIELQARRARGRRYSKTLFMLKSRESPSRVAHFFELLWKLQFRSALVVVAKRKFYQMDPYPSIRVIRMRRLSTYDPHHLFPLPNRRDFRGYRLRLPVQQDVPNTFWYRDRHQSDAWQLDGVGGILVNHLMAHLNVSLELFPLVVNGSQLLNMATLTQLIVQGTVEMSPHLYDTLHPNSQVDYSYPAQVAPRCFMIPLDNDISRSLYVFLPFTLTLWLCLLLTLLLVHFLFVRRVMPDSHLWKILGVPGAGKAGYRKRKPGRAFCGLIIVFGIFILCQSYSTKLTSFLAVTLTRPNAGSLEELFRLPYRILVLPSDADAIVGSLGHGEQFAAKFTFTDLEHFDAKRISLDMKYIYPISRIRWEFFNLQQRFLRKKRFFFSRLCHGTYPFQYQLRVDSHFKDALHRFLLHVQQGGLADRWMETCYRRAHRMGYLKDFSTLAEMEEKLRLRPLALNMLAPAFSLFLCGLLGSGIAFVVEIRQSFWCRQRPPNRHTNRPPAAPGIRGLILMHPK
;
A
#
# COMPACT_ATOMS: atom_id res chain seq x y z
N MET A 1 -59.41 -21.64 47.60
CA MET A 1 -58.19 -21.95 48.40
C MET A 1 -57.14 -22.74 47.62
N PHE A 2 -57.50 -23.74 46.81
CA PHE A 2 -56.55 -24.54 46.03
C PHE A 2 -55.65 -23.73 45.07
N LEU A 3 -56.18 -22.70 44.40
CA LEU A 3 -55.40 -21.88 43.48
C LEU A 3 -54.32 -21.03 44.18
N ARG A 4 -54.59 -20.57 45.41
CA ARG A 4 -53.60 -19.85 46.25
C ARG A 4 -52.53 -20.80 46.79
N LEU A 5 -52.88 -22.05 47.08
CA LEU A 5 -51.92 -23.08 47.51
C LEU A 5 -50.98 -23.48 46.36
N LEU A 6 -51.51 -23.57 45.13
CA LEU A 6 -50.73 -23.88 43.93
C LEU A 6 -49.78 -22.73 43.55
N LEU A 7 -50.24 -21.48 43.67
CA LEU A 7 -49.39 -20.29 43.50
C LEU A 7 -48.34 -20.18 44.60
N LEU A 8 -48.67 -20.51 45.85
CA LEU A 8 -47.70 -20.57 46.93
C LEU A 8 -46.69 -21.70 46.74
N LEU A 9 -47.07 -22.86 46.20
CA LEU A 9 -46.17 -23.98 45.89
C LEU A 9 -45.28 -23.70 44.67
N LEU A 10 -45.79 -23.00 43.64
CA LEU A 10 -45.00 -22.53 42.49
C LEU A 10 -44.02 -21.42 42.92
N LEU A 11 -44.45 -20.49 43.78
CA LEU A 11 -43.59 -19.47 44.38
C LEU A 11 -42.61 -20.05 45.42
N TRP A 12 -42.93 -21.18 46.06
CA TRP A 12 -42.01 -21.88 46.96
C TRP A 12 -40.98 -22.71 46.20
N GLY A 13 -41.38 -23.31 45.07
CA GLY A 13 -40.53 -24.11 44.19
C GLY A 13 -39.40 -23.28 43.58
N GLU A 14 -39.63 -22.00 43.30
CA GLU A 14 -38.57 -21.08 42.85
C GLU A 14 -37.82 -20.38 43.99
N ARG A 15 -38.38 -20.30 45.20
CA ARG A 15 -37.73 -19.65 46.37
C ARG A 15 -36.84 -20.57 47.20
N SER A 16 -36.89 -21.88 47.02
CA SER A 16 -36.21 -22.83 47.92
C SER A 16 -34.74 -23.13 47.60
N SER A 17 -34.17 -22.65 46.48
CA SER A 17 -32.83 -23.10 46.03
C SER A 17 -31.67 -22.12 46.29
N PHE A 18 -31.87 -21.06 47.08
CA PHE A 18 -30.87 -19.98 47.23
C PHE A 18 -30.33 -19.78 48.65
N ALA A 19 -30.66 -20.68 49.58
CA ALA A 19 -30.18 -20.62 50.95
C ALA A 19 -28.78 -21.24 51.06
N SER A 20 -27.76 -20.38 51.23
CA SER A 20 -26.37 -20.76 51.51
C SER A 20 -25.66 -21.53 50.38
N GLU A 21 -25.42 -20.88 49.23
CA GLU A 21 -24.51 -21.43 48.22
C GLU A 21 -23.08 -21.51 48.78
N ASN A 22 -22.71 -22.71 49.23
CA ASN A 22 -21.34 -23.09 49.51
C ASN A 22 -20.98 -24.25 48.58
N PHE A 23 -19.77 -24.22 48.03
CA PHE A 23 -19.28 -25.25 47.10
C PHE A 23 -18.52 -26.36 47.85
N VAL A 24 -18.81 -26.54 49.14
CA VAL A 24 -18.19 -27.58 49.97
C VAL A 24 -18.64 -28.96 49.49
N GLN A 25 -19.92 -29.09 49.12
CA GLN A 25 -20.46 -30.29 48.48
C GLN A 25 -20.36 -30.17 46.94
N PRO A 26 -19.97 -31.24 46.23
CA PRO A 26 -19.92 -31.24 44.75
C PRO A 26 -21.28 -30.97 44.10
N SER A 27 -22.38 -31.45 44.69
CA SER A 27 -23.75 -31.27 44.19
C SER A 27 -24.14 -29.79 44.06
N HIS A 28 -23.76 -28.95 45.03
CA HIS A 28 -24.03 -27.51 44.97
C HIS A 28 -23.29 -26.83 43.82
N LEU A 29 -22.03 -27.23 43.58
CA LEU A 29 -21.25 -26.70 42.45
C LEU A 29 -21.84 -27.18 41.12
N ALA A 30 -22.21 -28.46 41.01
CA ALA A 30 -22.83 -29.01 39.80
C ALA A 30 -24.13 -28.28 39.43
N ASN A 31 -25.00 -28.04 40.42
CA ASN A 31 -26.25 -27.29 40.22
C ASN A 31 -26.01 -25.84 39.82
N PHE A 32 -25.01 -25.20 40.41
CA PHE A 32 -24.61 -23.85 40.04
C PHE A 32 -24.08 -23.79 38.61
N LEU A 33 -23.16 -24.69 38.25
CA LEU A 33 -22.58 -24.76 36.91
C LEU A 33 -23.66 -24.99 35.87
N ASP A 34 -24.52 -25.99 36.07
CA ASP A 34 -25.64 -26.30 35.18
C ASP A 34 -26.56 -25.09 34.94
N ARG A 35 -26.93 -24.39 36.01
CA ARG A 35 -27.76 -23.20 35.90
C ARG A 35 -27.07 -22.10 35.09
N ILE A 36 -25.79 -21.85 35.34
CA ILE A 36 -25.00 -20.88 34.56
C ILE A 36 -24.89 -21.32 33.09
N GLY A 37 -24.70 -22.62 32.85
CA GLY A 37 -24.71 -23.21 31.52
C GLY A 37 -25.99 -22.90 30.75
N ARG A 38 -27.15 -23.08 31.38
CA ARG A 38 -28.46 -22.80 30.76
C ARG A 38 -28.71 -21.30 30.56
N VAL A 39 -28.47 -20.49 31.59
CA VAL A 39 -28.68 -19.03 31.55
C VAL A 39 -27.85 -18.38 30.45
N HIS A 40 -26.60 -18.82 30.29
CA HIS A 40 -25.66 -18.27 29.33
C HIS A 40 -25.55 -19.09 28.04
N ARG A 41 -26.36 -20.14 27.87
CA ARG A 41 -26.35 -21.04 26.71
C ARG A 41 -24.95 -21.56 26.35
N LEU A 42 -24.21 -22.02 27.36
CA LEU A 42 -22.83 -22.49 27.18
C LEU A 42 -22.82 -23.85 26.48
N HIS A 43 -21.90 -24.03 25.54
CA HIS A 43 -21.80 -25.21 24.67
C HIS A 43 -20.73 -26.21 25.11
N ALA A 44 -19.83 -25.84 26.02
CA ALA A 44 -18.81 -26.75 26.53
C ALA A 44 -18.38 -26.35 27.94
N ILE A 45 -17.81 -27.31 28.67
CA ILE A 45 -17.19 -27.10 29.98
C ILE A 45 -15.78 -27.70 30.00
N SER A 46 -14.83 -26.93 30.53
CA SER A 46 -13.46 -27.38 30.74
C SER A 46 -13.10 -27.25 32.20
N ILE A 47 -12.79 -28.36 32.84
CA ILE A 47 -12.37 -28.44 34.24
C ILE A 47 -10.86 -28.63 34.27
N VAL A 48 -10.15 -27.73 34.93
CA VAL A 48 -8.69 -27.75 35.05
C VAL A 48 -8.31 -27.73 36.52
N ASN A 49 -7.42 -28.63 36.94
CA ASN A 49 -7.03 -28.75 38.34
C ASN A 49 -5.51 -28.89 38.50
N SER A 50 -4.97 -28.26 39.54
CA SER A 50 -3.60 -28.46 40.03
C SER A 50 -3.55 -29.68 40.96
N LEU A 51 -2.40 -30.34 41.07
CA LEU A 51 -2.18 -31.38 42.08
C LEU A 51 -2.51 -30.84 43.48
N GLU A 52 -3.20 -31.65 44.28
CA GLU A 52 -3.66 -31.31 45.65
C GLU A 52 -4.66 -30.13 45.77
N SER A 53 -5.05 -29.47 44.68
CA SER A 53 -6.07 -28.40 44.72
C SER A 53 -7.45 -28.93 45.11
N VAL A 54 -7.79 -30.15 44.66
CA VAL A 54 -9.06 -30.86 44.91
C VAL A 54 -8.79 -32.36 45.01
N THR A 55 -9.58 -33.07 45.83
CA THR A 55 -9.50 -34.53 45.97
C THR A 55 -10.12 -35.21 44.75
N SER A 56 -9.56 -36.35 44.32
CA SER A 56 -10.13 -37.14 43.20
C SER A 56 -11.61 -37.47 43.43
N SER A 57 -11.96 -37.89 44.65
CA SER A 57 -13.34 -38.18 45.05
C SER A 57 -14.31 -37.01 44.84
N TYR A 58 -13.85 -35.76 45.03
CA TYR A 58 -14.68 -34.58 44.81
C TYR A 58 -14.90 -34.32 43.32
N LEU A 59 -13.87 -34.54 42.49
CA LEU A 59 -13.99 -34.41 41.04
C LEU A 59 -14.86 -35.52 40.45
N ASP A 60 -14.69 -36.77 40.87
CA ASP A 60 -15.49 -37.89 40.38
C ASP A 60 -16.98 -37.68 40.70
N GLU A 61 -17.27 -37.26 41.93
CA GLU A 61 -18.64 -36.92 42.33
C GLU A 61 -19.16 -35.68 41.58
N LEU A 62 -18.34 -34.67 41.31
CA LEU A 62 -18.75 -33.52 40.49
C LEU A 62 -19.11 -33.95 39.06
N HIS A 63 -18.31 -34.81 38.43
CA HIS A 63 -18.62 -35.34 37.10
C HIS A 63 -19.89 -36.18 37.10
N ARG A 64 -20.08 -37.03 38.12
CA ARG A 64 -21.30 -37.81 38.30
C ARG A 64 -22.52 -36.91 38.43
N GLN A 65 -22.45 -35.89 39.28
CA GLN A 65 -23.54 -34.92 39.47
C GLN A 65 -23.81 -34.06 38.23
N LEU A 66 -22.78 -33.71 37.45
CA LEU A 66 -22.96 -33.01 36.17
C LEU A 66 -23.63 -33.90 35.10
N ARG A 67 -23.52 -35.23 35.22
CA ARG A 67 -24.21 -36.18 34.34
C ARG A 67 -25.62 -36.52 34.82
N ASP A 68 -25.82 -36.63 36.12
CA ASP A 68 -27.09 -37.07 36.74
C ASP A 68 -28.07 -35.90 36.98
N ASN A 69 -27.71 -34.66 36.65
CA ASN A 69 -28.54 -33.49 36.95
C ASN A 69 -29.84 -33.48 36.13
N SER A 70 -30.95 -33.16 36.79
CA SER A 70 -32.31 -33.07 36.24
C SER A 70 -32.48 -32.32 34.91
N SER A 71 -31.60 -31.37 34.61
CA SER A 71 -31.58 -30.53 33.41
C SER A 71 -30.72 -31.07 32.27
N ASN A 72 -29.81 -32.01 32.54
CA ASN A 72 -28.89 -32.64 31.57
C ASN A 72 -28.12 -31.67 30.64
N HIS A 73 -27.96 -30.39 30.98
CA HIS A 73 -27.44 -29.38 30.04
C HIS A 73 -26.04 -29.72 29.57
N PHE A 74 -25.12 -30.02 30.50
CA PHE A 74 -23.74 -30.39 30.16
C PHE A 74 -23.55 -31.88 29.87
N TYR A 75 -24.55 -32.73 30.07
CA TYR A 75 -24.42 -34.17 29.88
C TYR A 75 -24.05 -34.54 28.44
N LEU A 76 -24.70 -33.90 27.45
CA LEU A 76 -24.46 -34.11 26.03
C LEU A 76 -23.41 -33.17 25.42
N LEU A 77 -22.86 -32.25 26.21
CA LEU A 77 -21.91 -31.25 25.75
C LEU A 77 -20.47 -31.71 25.96
N PRO A 78 -19.51 -31.24 25.15
CA PRO A 78 -18.10 -31.53 25.35
C PRO A 78 -17.61 -31.13 26.75
N GLN A 79 -17.12 -32.12 27.50
CA GLN A 79 -16.48 -31.94 28.79
C GLN A 79 -15.00 -32.28 28.65
N MET A 80 -14.12 -31.36 29.05
CA MET A 80 -12.67 -31.59 29.02
C MET A 80 -12.09 -31.44 30.42
N THR A 81 -11.30 -32.42 30.84
CA THR A 81 -10.53 -32.38 32.08
C THR A 81 -9.05 -32.30 31.78
N ALA A 82 -8.35 -31.35 32.39
CA ALA A 82 -6.91 -31.24 32.22
C ALA A 82 -6.20 -30.99 33.55
N THR A 83 -5.11 -31.71 33.78
CA THR A 83 -4.24 -31.53 34.95
C THR A 83 -3.02 -30.66 34.58
N ASP A 84 -2.24 -30.32 35.60
CA ASP A 84 -0.94 -29.64 35.51
C ASP A 84 0.17 -30.52 34.89
N GLU A 85 0.11 -31.85 35.04
CA GLU A 85 1.11 -32.80 34.52
C GLU A 85 1.12 -32.97 32.99
N ALA A 86 0.02 -32.64 32.31
CA ALA A 86 -0.06 -32.77 30.86
C ALA A 86 0.72 -31.64 30.15
N ALA A 87 2.02 -31.88 29.92
CA ALA A 87 2.92 -31.07 29.09
C ALA A 87 2.52 -30.98 27.61
N THR A 88 1.39 -31.59 27.21
CA THR A 88 0.83 -31.45 25.88
C THR A 88 0.36 -30.00 25.64
N PRO A 89 0.74 -29.37 24.52
CA PRO A 89 0.34 -28.01 24.16
C PRO A 89 -1.11 -27.95 23.66
N LEU A 90 -2.07 -28.43 24.46
CA LEU A 90 -3.49 -28.34 24.17
C LEU A 90 -3.92 -26.86 24.21
N ARG A 91 -4.34 -26.33 23.06
CA ARG A 91 -4.97 -25.01 22.96
C ARG A 91 -6.48 -25.20 22.89
N PHE A 92 -7.19 -24.79 23.94
CA PHE A 92 -8.65 -24.91 24.00
C PHE A 92 -9.33 -24.11 22.89
N SER A 93 -8.72 -23.02 22.43
CA SER A 93 -9.20 -22.24 21.28
C SER A 93 -9.34 -23.02 19.97
N ARG A 94 -8.68 -24.17 19.82
CA ARG A 94 -8.83 -25.03 18.62
C ARG A 94 -9.94 -26.08 18.75
N LEU A 95 -10.33 -26.41 19.97
CA LEU A 95 -11.23 -27.53 20.26
C LEU A 95 -12.60 -27.06 20.71
N GLN A 96 -12.67 -25.89 21.34
CA GLN A 96 -13.86 -25.38 22.01
C GLN A 96 -14.33 -24.05 21.40
N ASP A 97 -15.65 -23.90 21.39
CA ASP A 97 -16.35 -22.73 20.89
C ASP A 97 -16.26 -21.54 21.88
N GLU A 98 -16.69 -20.36 21.47
CA GLU A 98 -16.60 -19.13 22.27
C GLU A 98 -17.41 -19.21 23.58
N GLU A 99 -18.53 -19.95 23.54
CA GLU A 99 -19.47 -20.10 24.65
C GLU A 99 -19.07 -21.26 25.58
N SER A 100 -17.81 -21.28 26.01
CA SER A 100 -17.26 -22.32 26.89
C SER A 100 -17.07 -21.82 28.32
N LEU A 101 -17.36 -22.69 29.30
CA LEU A 101 -17.10 -22.44 30.72
C LEU A 101 -15.78 -23.05 31.15
N TYR A 102 -14.87 -22.24 31.67
CA TYR A 102 -13.63 -22.73 32.28
C TYR A 102 -13.78 -22.79 33.80
N VAL A 103 -13.58 -23.95 34.42
CA VAL A 103 -13.54 -24.13 35.88
C VAL A 103 -12.11 -24.51 36.26
N VAL A 104 -11.44 -23.66 37.03
CA VAL A 104 -10.02 -23.80 37.36
C VAL A 104 -9.87 -23.98 38.86
N PHE A 105 -9.42 -25.14 39.30
CA PHE A 105 -9.08 -25.43 40.68
C PHE A 105 -7.59 -25.17 40.92
N ALA A 106 -7.31 -24.23 41.82
CA ALA A 106 -5.96 -23.83 42.21
C ALA A 106 -5.77 -23.95 43.73
N ARG A 107 -4.56 -24.27 44.15
CA ARG A 107 -4.16 -24.36 45.56
C ARG A 107 -4.22 -22.99 46.23
N ASP A 108 -3.60 -22.00 45.60
CA ASP A 108 -3.48 -20.62 46.06
C ASP A 108 -3.49 -19.62 44.87
N THR A 109 -3.25 -18.34 45.15
CA THR A 109 -3.22 -17.27 44.13
C THR A 109 -1.97 -17.29 43.24
N LYS A 110 -0.96 -18.09 43.55
CA LYS A 110 0.34 -18.17 42.83
C LYS A 110 0.52 -19.50 42.10
N ASP A 111 -0.49 -20.36 42.10
CA ASP A 111 -0.42 -21.69 41.53
C ASP A 111 -0.12 -21.66 40.02
N ALA A 112 0.79 -22.52 39.58
CA ALA A 112 1.26 -22.58 38.19
C ALA A 112 0.12 -22.91 37.20
N VAL A 113 -0.94 -23.57 37.68
CA VAL A 113 -2.14 -23.89 36.89
C VAL A 113 -2.81 -22.65 36.31
N ILE A 114 -2.69 -21.48 36.96
CA ILE A 114 -3.29 -20.23 36.49
C ILE A 114 -2.60 -19.77 35.19
N GLU A 115 -1.27 -19.80 35.16
CA GLU A 115 -0.50 -19.42 33.97
C GLU A 115 -0.66 -20.48 32.86
N LEU A 116 -0.66 -21.75 33.23
CA LEU A 116 -0.95 -22.85 32.31
C LEU A 116 -2.33 -22.67 31.65
N GLN A 117 -3.35 -22.35 32.44
CA GLN A 117 -4.68 -22.07 31.93
C GLN A 117 -4.69 -20.85 31.02
N ALA A 118 -3.98 -19.79 31.37
CA ALA A 118 -3.85 -18.62 30.49
C ALA A 118 -3.26 -19.03 29.13
N ARG A 119 -2.23 -19.89 29.09
CA ARG A 119 -1.63 -20.39 27.85
C ARG A 119 -2.62 -21.27 27.05
N ARG A 120 -3.35 -22.17 27.71
CA ARG A 120 -4.33 -23.09 27.09
C ARG A 120 -5.55 -22.35 26.54
N ALA A 121 -6.09 -21.39 27.30
CA ALA A 121 -7.26 -20.57 26.96
C ALA A 121 -6.93 -19.34 26.09
N ARG A 122 -5.71 -19.26 25.54
CA ARG A 122 -5.31 -18.15 24.68
C ARG A 122 -6.24 -18.02 23.47
N GLY A 123 -6.71 -16.81 23.20
CA GLY A 123 -7.73 -16.53 22.18
C GLY A 123 -9.17 -16.64 22.72
N ARG A 124 -9.35 -17.09 23.97
CA ARG A 124 -10.64 -17.39 24.60
C ARG A 124 -10.73 -16.89 26.05
N ARG A 125 -9.81 -16.05 26.51
CA ARG A 125 -9.77 -15.55 27.92
C ARG A 125 -10.91 -14.59 28.28
N TYR A 126 -11.75 -14.24 27.31
CA TYR A 126 -13.00 -13.52 27.50
C TYR A 126 -14.18 -14.42 27.86
N SER A 127 -14.03 -15.74 27.69
CA SER A 127 -15.05 -16.71 28.09
C SER A 127 -15.16 -16.77 29.61
N LYS A 128 -16.30 -17.27 30.08
CA LYS A 128 -16.61 -17.30 31.50
C LYS A 128 -15.64 -18.24 32.21
N THR A 129 -14.92 -17.72 33.19
CA THR A 129 -13.89 -18.46 33.91
C THR A 129 -14.14 -18.39 35.41
N LEU A 130 -14.31 -19.55 36.03
CA LEU A 130 -14.47 -19.72 37.47
C LEU A 130 -13.16 -20.20 38.09
N PHE A 131 -12.50 -19.35 38.87
CA PHE A 131 -11.31 -19.73 39.64
C PHE A 131 -11.71 -20.15 41.06
N MET A 132 -11.42 -21.39 41.44
CA MET A 132 -11.67 -21.95 42.76
C MET A 132 -10.35 -22.09 43.52
N LEU A 133 -10.17 -21.27 44.54
CA LEU A 133 -8.99 -21.28 45.41
C LEU A 133 -9.26 -22.12 46.66
N LYS A 134 -8.40 -23.11 46.92
CA LYS A 134 -8.49 -23.99 48.10
C LYS A 134 -8.16 -23.24 49.39
N SER A 135 -7.07 -22.47 49.41
CA SER A 135 -6.56 -21.75 50.57
C SER A 135 -7.49 -20.62 51.02
N ARG A 136 -7.45 -20.29 52.33
CA ARG A 136 -8.03 -19.05 52.85
C ARG A 136 -7.04 -17.91 52.59
N GLU A 137 -7.41 -17.01 51.70
CA GLU A 137 -6.56 -15.87 51.36
C GLU A 137 -7.00 -14.57 52.05
N SER A 138 -6.02 -13.71 52.33
CA SER A 138 -6.28 -12.35 52.80
C SER A 138 -6.92 -11.51 51.68
N PRO A 139 -7.74 -10.49 52.00
CA PRO A 139 -8.31 -9.60 50.99
C PRO A 139 -7.26 -8.94 50.10
N SER A 140 -6.09 -8.62 50.65
CA SER A 140 -4.96 -8.04 49.90
C SER A 140 -4.41 -8.99 48.85
N ARG A 141 -4.26 -10.29 49.16
CA ARG A 141 -3.79 -11.28 48.19
C ARG A 141 -4.82 -11.54 47.10
N VAL A 142 -6.11 -11.51 47.43
CA VAL A 142 -7.18 -11.60 46.43
C VAL A 142 -7.14 -10.40 45.49
N ALA A 143 -6.86 -9.19 45.99
CA ALA A 143 -6.69 -8.01 45.14
C ALA A 143 -5.52 -8.17 44.14
N HIS A 144 -4.33 -8.57 44.61
CA HIS A 144 -3.20 -8.85 43.73
C HIS A 144 -3.49 -9.99 42.73
N PHE A 145 -4.32 -10.95 43.12
CA PHE A 145 -4.75 -12.01 42.21
C PHE A 145 -5.62 -11.48 41.07
N PHE A 146 -6.56 -10.56 41.34
CA PHE A 146 -7.32 -9.91 40.28
C PHE A 146 -6.45 -9.03 39.36
N GLU A 147 -5.42 -8.37 39.90
CA GLU A 147 -4.42 -7.67 39.09
C GLU A 147 -3.68 -8.63 38.15
N LEU A 148 -3.30 -9.82 38.64
CA LEU A 148 -2.71 -10.86 37.81
C LEU A 148 -3.67 -11.36 36.73
N LEU A 149 -4.93 -11.64 37.08
CA LEU A 149 -5.96 -12.07 36.12
C LEU A 149 -6.20 -11.03 35.04
N TRP A 150 -6.24 -9.75 35.40
CA TRP A 150 -6.33 -8.64 34.46
C TRP A 150 -5.11 -8.54 33.56
N LYS A 151 -3.90 -8.69 34.11
CA LYS A 151 -2.64 -8.72 33.33
C LYS A 151 -2.64 -9.89 32.32
N LEU A 152 -3.22 -11.02 32.69
CA LEU A 152 -3.41 -12.19 31.83
C LEU A 152 -4.61 -12.05 30.86
N GLN A 153 -5.39 -10.97 30.96
CA GLN A 153 -6.57 -10.66 30.14
C GLN A 153 -7.76 -11.61 30.34
N PHE A 154 -7.94 -12.16 31.54
CA PHE A 154 -9.19 -12.84 31.91
C PHE A 154 -10.30 -11.82 32.16
N ARG A 155 -11.10 -11.51 31.14
CA ARG A 155 -12.10 -10.43 31.19
C ARG A 155 -13.36 -10.80 31.99
N SER A 156 -13.73 -12.07 31.97
CA SER A 156 -14.99 -12.59 32.54
C SER A 156 -14.69 -13.61 33.66
N ALA A 157 -13.93 -13.18 34.67
CA ALA A 157 -13.50 -14.04 35.78
C ALA A 157 -14.36 -13.88 37.04
N LEU A 158 -14.76 -15.02 37.63
CA LEU A 158 -15.35 -15.13 38.96
C LEU A 158 -14.41 -15.93 39.87
N VAL A 159 -14.06 -15.39 41.04
CA VAL A 159 -13.11 -16.03 41.96
C VAL A 159 -13.83 -16.47 43.22
N VAL A 160 -13.66 -17.74 43.59
CA VAL A 160 -14.26 -18.35 44.77
C VAL A 160 -13.17 -18.82 45.71
N VAL A 161 -13.12 -18.22 46.90
CA VAL A 161 -12.10 -18.52 47.93
C VAL A 161 -12.69 -19.43 48.98
N ALA A 162 -11.95 -20.50 49.32
CA ALA A 162 -12.32 -21.49 50.33
C ALA A 162 -13.76 -22.04 50.14
N LYS A 163 -14.18 -22.20 48.88
CA LYS A 163 -15.50 -22.72 48.47
C LYS A 163 -16.71 -21.95 49.03
N ARG A 164 -16.54 -20.71 49.52
CA ARG A 164 -17.60 -19.96 50.22
C ARG A 164 -17.65 -18.46 49.90
N LYS A 165 -16.51 -17.84 49.64
CA LYS A 165 -16.44 -16.38 49.44
C LYS A 165 -16.28 -16.08 47.96
N PHE A 166 -17.22 -15.30 47.42
CA PHE A 166 -17.28 -14.96 46.00
C PHE A 166 -16.79 -13.54 45.76
N TYR A 167 -15.96 -13.39 44.74
CA TYR A 167 -15.37 -12.13 44.35
C TYR A 167 -15.47 -11.96 42.84
N GLN A 168 -15.77 -10.74 42.42
CA GLN A 168 -15.75 -10.31 41.02
C GLN A 168 -14.89 -9.05 40.90
N MET A 169 -14.49 -8.70 39.69
CA MET A 169 -13.78 -7.46 39.40
C MET A 169 -14.62 -6.49 38.59
N ASP A 170 -14.41 -5.19 38.84
CA ASP A 170 -14.77 -4.10 37.94
C ASP A 170 -13.47 -3.45 37.45
N PRO A 171 -13.07 -3.66 36.18
CA PRO A 171 -11.73 -3.27 35.72
C PRO A 171 -11.57 -1.77 35.41
N TYR A 172 -12.66 -1.00 35.32
CA TYR A 172 -12.64 0.39 34.83
C TYR A 172 -13.09 1.40 35.89
N PRO A 173 -12.44 2.59 35.99
CA PRO A 173 -11.21 3.00 35.31
C PRO A 173 -9.93 2.38 35.90
N SER A 174 -10.02 1.83 37.11
CA SER A 174 -8.99 1.03 37.75
C SER A 174 -9.63 -0.22 38.36
N ILE A 175 -8.84 -1.28 38.55
CA ILE A 175 -9.34 -2.57 39.03
C ILE A 175 -9.90 -2.40 40.45
N ARG A 176 -11.20 -2.68 40.60
CA ARG A 176 -11.90 -2.72 41.87
C ARG A 176 -12.41 -4.13 42.13
N VAL A 177 -12.07 -4.68 43.29
CA VAL A 177 -12.54 -6.01 43.69
C VAL A 177 -13.84 -5.87 44.50
N ILE A 178 -14.89 -6.54 44.04
CA ILE A 178 -16.20 -6.52 44.68
C ILE A 178 -16.42 -7.88 45.34
N ARG A 179 -16.56 -7.87 46.67
CA ARG A 179 -16.95 -9.06 47.44
C ARG A 179 -18.46 -9.21 47.40
N MET A 180 -18.93 -10.36 46.90
CA MET A 180 -20.35 -10.67 46.84
C MET A 180 -20.81 -11.22 48.19
N ARG A 181 -21.88 -10.65 48.76
CA ARG A 181 -22.41 -11.08 50.07
C ARG A 181 -23.27 -12.34 49.95
N ARG A 182 -24.24 -12.34 49.03
CA ARG A 182 -25.13 -13.46 48.72
C ARG A 182 -25.25 -13.58 47.21
N LEU A 183 -24.97 -14.75 46.64
CA LEU A 183 -25.06 -14.95 45.19
C LEU A 183 -26.49 -14.75 44.65
N SER A 184 -27.48 -15.12 45.46
CA SER A 184 -28.91 -15.02 45.13
C SER A 184 -29.44 -13.61 44.87
N THR A 185 -28.73 -12.58 45.34
CA THR A 185 -29.12 -11.18 45.14
C THR A 185 -28.64 -10.64 43.79
N TYR A 186 -27.73 -11.35 43.12
CA TYR A 186 -27.19 -10.95 41.84
C TYR A 186 -27.93 -11.64 40.71
N ASP A 187 -28.15 -10.89 39.64
CA ASP A 187 -28.70 -11.43 38.40
C ASP A 187 -27.73 -12.47 37.81
N PRO A 188 -28.18 -13.71 37.54
CA PRO A 188 -27.38 -14.73 36.89
C PRO A 188 -26.69 -14.28 35.59
N HIS A 189 -27.29 -13.34 34.84
CA HIS A 189 -26.69 -12.79 33.62
C HIS A 189 -25.50 -11.85 33.90
N HIS A 190 -25.47 -11.22 35.08
CA HIS A 190 -24.44 -10.25 35.47
C HIS A 190 -23.46 -10.80 36.52
N LEU A 191 -23.52 -12.09 36.82
CA LEU A 191 -22.63 -12.74 37.78
C LEU A 191 -21.18 -12.73 37.33
N PHE A 192 -20.96 -12.88 36.02
CA PHE A 192 -19.65 -12.71 35.40
C PHE A 192 -19.54 -11.29 34.84
N PRO A 193 -18.38 -10.64 34.97
CA PRO A 193 -18.16 -9.34 34.35
C PRO A 193 -18.37 -9.41 32.83
N LEU A 194 -19.14 -8.45 32.30
CA LEU A 194 -19.36 -8.32 30.86
C LEU A 194 -18.01 -8.06 30.14
N PRO A 195 -17.59 -8.92 29.20
CA PRO A 195 -16.27 -8.79 28.56
C PRO A 195 -16.19 -7.58 27.60
N ASN A 196 -17.34 -7.11 27.09
CA ASN A 196 -17.44 -6.03 26.10
C ASN A 196 -18.29 -4.88 26.65
N ARG A 197 -17.65 -3.93 27.33
CA ARG A 197 -18.32 -2.69 27.78
C ARG A 197 -18.26 -1.60 26.72
N ARG A 198 -19.25 -0.70 26.76
CA ARG A 198 -19.32 0.48 25.87
C ARG A 198 -18.61 1.71 26.43
N ASP A 199 -18.44 1.78 27.75
CA ASP A 199 -17.86 2.92 28.46
C ASP A 199 -16.81 2.43 29.48
N PHE A 200 -15.59 2.96 29.35
CA PHE A 200 -14.43 2.62 30.16
C PHE A 200 -14.15 3.67 31.26
N ARG A 201 -15.07 4.62 31.48
CA ARG A 201 -15.11 5.56 32.61
C ARG A 201 -13.81 6.36 32.83
N GLY A 202 -13.12 6.71 31.75
CA GLY A 202 -11.85 7.45 31.81
C GLY A 202 -10.62 6.57 32.07
N TYR A 203 -10.65 5.29 31.69
CA TYR A 203 -9.46 4.42 31.72
C TYR A 203 -8.25 5.11 31.10
N ARG A 204 -7.07 4.96 31.70
CA ARG A 204 -5.83 5.60 31.22
C ARG A 204 -5.06 4.62 30.34
N LEU A 205 -4.99 4.92 29.06
CA LEU A 205 -4.23 4.12 28.09
C LEU A 205 -2.91 4.82 27.76
N ARG A 206 -1.79 4.20 28.14
CA ARG A 206 -0.45 4.67 27.79
C ARG A 206 -0.11 4.23 26.37
N LEU A 207 0.13 5.19 25.48
CA LEU A 207 0.44 4.92 24.08
C LEU A 207 1.83 5.44 23.71
N PRO A 208 2.77 4.55 23.32
CA PRO A 208 4.01 4.96 22.71
C PRO A 208 3.72 5.46 21.30
N VAL A 209 4.26 6.62 20.96
CA VAL A 209 4.13 7.16 19.61
C VAL A 209 5.51 7.30 18.98
N GLN A 210 5.62 6.82 17.74
CA GLN A 210 6.74 7.01 16.82
C GLN A 210 6.23 7.59 15.50
N GLN A 211 7.13 8.14 14.69
CA GLN A 211 6.77 8.77 13.42
C GLN A 211 6.71 7.72 12.30
N ASP A 212 5.54 7.61 11.68
CA ASP A 212 5.25 6.77 10.51
C ASP A 212 4.28 7.51 9.55
N VAL A 213 4.77 8.52 8.82
CA VAL A 213 3.92 9.34 7.94
C VAL A 213 3.56 8.56 6.66
N PRO A 214 2.27 8.32 6.32
CA PRO A 214 1.06 9.01 6.80
C PRO A 214 0.23 8.30 7.87
N ASN A 215 0.61 7.08 8.24
CA ASN A 215 -0.18 6.23 9.11
C ASN A 215 -0.35 6.84 10.51
N THR A 216 0.75 7.24 11.14
CA THR A 216 0.75 7.75 12.50
C THR A 216 1.85 8.78 12.70
N PHE A 217 1.49 9.94 13.20
CA PHE A 217 2.43 10.97 13.67
C PHE A 217 1.74 11.78 14.76
N TRP A 218 2.42 12.75 15.34
CA TRP A 218 1.82 13.64 16.33
C TRP A 218 2.09 15.10 15.99
N TYR A 219 1.25 15.95 16.56
CA TYR A 219 1.50 17.37 16.62
C TYR A 219 1.12 17.91 18.00
N ARG A 220 1.64 19.09 18.31
CA ARG A 220 1.27 19.81 19.52
C ARG A 220 0.29 20.89 19.14
N ASP A 221 -0.91 20.83 19.70
CA ASP A 221 -1.93 21.85 19.45
C ASP A 221 -1.64 23.08 20.31
N ARG A 222 -0.99 24.08 19.71
CA ARG A 222 -0.65 25.34 20.38
C ARG A 222 -1.87 26.22 20.69
N HIS A 223 -3.03 25.94 20.11
CA HIS A 223 -4.20 26.83 20.21
C HIS A 223 -5.25 26.39 21.24
N GLN A 224 -5.39 25.09 21.53
CA GLN A 224 -6.47 24.59 22.42
C GLN A 224 -6.02 24.02 23.77
N SER A 225 -4.93 23.25 23.84
CA SER A 225 -4.58 22.55 25.09
C SER A 225 -3.08 22.35 25.33
N ASP A 226 -2.21 22.80 24.42
CA ASP A 226 -0.77 22.60 24.48
C ASP A 226 -0.33 21.11 24.63
N ALA A 227 -1.28 20.19 24.47
CA ALA A 227 -1.11 18.76 24.60
C ALA A 227 -0.68 18.14 23.27
N TRP A 228 0.06 17.03 23.36
CA TRP A 228 0.33 16.19 22.21
C TRP A 228 -0.98 15.55 21.73
N GLN A 229 -1.23 15.65 20.44
CA GLN A 229 -2.36 15.00 19.78
C GLN A 229 -1.83 14.02 18.74
N LEU A 230 -2.43 12.84 18.74
CA LEU A 230 -2.15 11.79 17.76
C LEU A 230 -2.83 12.14 16.43
N ASP A 231 -2.13 11.94 15.32
CA ASP A 231 -2.58 12.26 13.97
C ASP A 231 -2.07 11.20 12.98
N GLY A 232 -2.42 11.36 11.72
CA GLY A 232 -2.27 10.31 10.70
C GLY A 232 -3.51 9.43 10.64
N VAL A 233 -3.69 8.71 9.53
CA VAL A 233 -4.94 7.96 9.28
C VAL A 233 -5.20 6.94 10.38
N GLY A 234 -4.16 6.24 10.82
CA GLY A 234 -4.22 5.28 11.91
C GLY A 234 -4.38 5.95 13.28
N GLY A 235 -3.76 7.13 13.46
CA GLY A 235 -3.84 7.90 14.69
C GLY A 235 -5.21 8.54 14.96
N ILE A 236 -5.81 9.13 13.92
CA ILE A 236 -7.16 9.70 13.97
C ILE A 236 -8.19 8.62 14.35
N LEU A 237 -8.04 7.42 13.77
CA LEU A 237 -8.91 6.29 14.08
C LEU A 237 -8.85 5.92 15.56
N VAL A 238 -7.65 5.79 16.12
CA VAL A 238 -7.46 5.47 17.55
C VAL A 238 -8.05 6.59 18.41
N ASN A 239 -7.81 7.86 18.11
CA ASN A 239 -8.38 8.97 18.86
C ASN A 239 -9.92 8.92 18.90
N HIS A 240 -10.57 8.70 17.75
CA HIS A 240 -12.03 8.62 17.70
C HIS A 240 -12.58 7.40 18.42
N LEU A 241 -11.91 6.24 18.32
CA LEU A 241 -12.30 5.05 19.08
C LEU A 241 -12.20 5.30 20.59
N MET A 242 -11.11 5.91 21.04
CA MET A 242 -10.88 6.16 22.47
C MET A 242 -11.87 7.19 23.02
N ALA A 243 -12.22 8.21 22.23
CA ALA A 243 -13.31 9.11 22.57
C ALA A 243 -14.67 8.38 22.65
N HIS A 244 -14.95 7.45 21.74
CA HIS A 244 -16.20 6.67 21.76
C HIS A 244 -16.29 5.73 22.98
N LEU A 245 -15.16 5.19 23.44
CA LEU A 245 -15.09 4.30 24.61
C LEU A 245 -14.89 5.06 25.94
N ASN A 246 -14.79 6.39 25.92
CA ASN A 246 -14.47 7.22 27.08
C ASN A 246 -13.15 6.80 27.76
N VAL A 247 -12.08 6.73 26.96
CA VAL A 247 -10.71 6.40 27.38
C VAL A 247 -9.84 7.65 27.30
N SER A 248 -9.04 7.88 28.34
CA SER A 248 -8.05 8.95 28.38
C SER A 248 -6.70 8.46 27.84
N LEU A 249 -6.14 9.18 26.87
CA LEU A 249 -4.89 8.83 26.22
C LEU A 249 -3.71 9.55 26.88
N GLU A 250 -2.72 8.77 27.32
CA GLU A 250 -1.42 9.28 27.79
C GLU A 250 -0.39 8.99 26.69
N LEU A 251 -0.17 9.98 25.82
CA LEU A 251 0.78 9.88 24.72
C LEU A 251 2.20 10.16 25.23
N PHE A 252 3.15 9.30 24.87
CA PHE A 252 4.57 9.56 25.11
C PHE A 252 5.42 9.26 23.87
N PRO A 253 6.42 10.09 23.55
CA PRO A 253 7.31 9.82 22.43
C PRO A 253 8.25 8.66 22.78
N LEU A 254 8.35 7.67 21.88
CA LEU A 254 9.29 6.57 22.02
C LEU A 254 10.52 6.85 21.14
N VAL A 255 11.66 7.11 21.78
CA VAL A 255 12.95 7.33 21.11
C VAL A 255 13.76 6.04 21.20
N VAL A 256 14.20 5.51 20.05
CA VAL A 256 15.04 4.31 19.96
C VAL A 256 16.32 4.69 19.22
N ASN A 257 17.47 4.50 19.86
CA ASN A 257 18.79 4.85 19.31
C ASN A 257 18.90 6.30 18.82
N GLY A 258 18.26 7.25 19.52
CA GLY A 258 18.23 8.66 19.14
C GLY A 258 17.24 9.01 18.01
N SER A 259 16.57 8.02 17.41
CA SER A 259 15.58 8.23 16.35
C SER A 259 14.14 8.09 16.88
N GLN A 260 13.24 8.89 16.32
CA GLN A 260 11.79 8.83 16.58
C GLN A 260 11.03 8.05 15.50
N LEU A 261 11.72 7.51 14.50
CA LEU A 261 11.09 6.73 13.45
C LEU A 261 10.57 5.39 13.96
N LEU A 262 9.58 4.87 13.25
CA LEU A 262 8.90 3.64 13.63
C LEU A 262 9.86 2.45 13.75
N ASN A 263 9.96 1.91 14.97
CA ASN A 263 10.62 0.64 15.25
C ASN A 263 9.62 -0.35 15.86
N MET A 264 9.01 -1.14 14.98
CA MET A 264 8.00 -2.11 15.39
C MET A 264 8.52 -3.25 16.26
N ALA A 265 9.80 -3.59 16.19
CA ALA A 265 10.38 -4.62 17.04
C ALA A 265 10.36 -4.18 18.51
N THR A 266 10.79 -2.94 18.79
CA THR A 266 10.76 -2.36 20.13
C THR A 266 9.33 -2.16 20.64
N LEU A 267 8.42 -1.66 19.80
CA LEU A 267 7.00 -1.52 20.16
C LEU A 267 6.35 -2.85 20.53
N THR A 268 6.64 -3.90 19.74
CA THR A 268 6.14 -5.25 20.02
C THR A 268 6.70 -5.78 21.33
N GLN A 269 7.98 -5.54 21.63
CA GLN A 269 8.58 -5.91 22.91
C GLN A 269 7.91 -5.23 24.10
N LEU A 270 7.55 -3.94 24.00
CA LEU A 270 6.81 -3.22 25.06
C LEU A 270 5.43 -3.84 25.30
N ILE A 271 4.73 -4.24 24.23
CA ILE A 271 3.44 -4.93 24.33
C ILE A 271 3.60 -6.30 25.01
N VAL A 272 4.63 -7.07 24.64
CA VAL A 272 4.92 -8.39 25.23
C VAL A 272 5.28 -8.27 26.72
N GLN A 273 6.09 -7.26 27.09
CA GLN A 273 6.41 -6.95 28.49
C GLN A 273 5.19 -6.48 29.28
N GLY A 274 4.16 -5.97 28.59
CA GLY A 274 2.92 -5.51 29.20
C GLY A 274 3.01 -4.12 29.80
N THR A 275 4.01 -3.32 29.40
CA THR A 275 4.12 -1.90 29.74
C THR A 275 3.13 -1.05 28.94
N VAL A 276 2.77 -1.54 27.75
CA VAL A 276 1.83 -0.95 26.80
C VAL A 276 0.81 -2.02 26.37
N GLU A 277 -0.43 -1.62 26.12
CA GLU A 277 -1.50 -2.55 25.73
C GLU A 277 -1.75 -2.61 24.21
N MET A 278 -1.49 -1.52 23.49
CA MET A 278 -1.63 -1.44 22.05
C MET A 278 -0.68 -0.43 21.41
N SER A 279 -0.37 -0.65 20.14
CA SER A 279 0.33 0.31 19.29
C SER A 279 -0.69 1.15 18.49
N PRO A 280 -0.53 2.48 18.40
CA PRO A 280 -1.34 3.31 17.51
C PRO A 280 -0.90 3.24 16.04
N HIS A 281 0.18 2.52 15.74
CA HIS A 281 0.77 2.46 14.41
C HIS A 281 0.07 1.43 13.54
N LEU A 282 -0.36 1.88 12.37
CA LEU A 282 -0.94 1.01 11.37
C LEU A 282 0.19 0.40 10.54
N TYR A 283 0.66 -0.78 10.94
CA TYR A 283 1.83 -1.43 10.37
C TYR A 283 1.47 -2.69 9.58
N ASP A 284 2.24 -3.01 8.56
CA ASP A 284 2.03 -4.21 7.75
C ASP A 284 2.73 -5.45 8.34
N THR A 285 1.96 -6.52 8.47
CA THR A 285 2.44 -7.76 9.08
C THR A 285 3.01 -8.70 8.01
N LEU A 286 4.31 -8.59 7.75
CA LEU A 286 5.04 -9.54 6.88
C LEU A 286 5.08 -10.94 7.50
N HIS A 287 5.39 -11.01 8.80
CA HIS A 287 5.44 -12.25 9.56
C HIS A 287 4.63 -12.09 10.87
N PRO A 288 3.61 -12.92 11.10
CA PRO A 288 2.81 -12.82 12.31
C PRO A 288 3.64 -13.25 13.52
N ASN A 289 3.75 -12.36 14.50
CA ASN A 289 4.39 -12.67 15.77
C ASN A 289 3.37 -13.36 16.68
N SER A 290 3.67 -14.60 17.08
CA SER A 290 2.84 -15.37 17.99
C SER A 290 2.82 -14.84 19.42
N GLN A 291 3.49 -13.75 19.80
CA GLN A 291 3.46 -13.19 21.15
C GLN A 291 2.53 -11.97 21.30
N VAL A 292 2.00 -11.47 20.19
CA VAL A 292 1.04 -10.36 20.15
C VAL A 292 -0.19 -10.77 19.35
N ASP A 293 -1.27 -10.03 19.54
CA ASP A 293 -2.46 -10.14 18.71
C ASP A 293 -2.53 -8.96 17.75
N TYR A 294 -3.32 -9.12 16.69
CA TYR A 294 -3.51 -8.10 15.68
C TYR A 294 -4.99 -7.71 15.60
N SER A 295 -5.25 -6.45 15.29
CA SER A 295 -6.59 -6.01 14.93
C SER A 295 -7.06 -6.67 13.65
N TYR A 296 -8.35 -6.54 13.34
CA TYR A 296 -8.80 -6.76 11.96
C TYR A 296 -8.02 -5.84 10.99
N PRO A 297 -7.67 -6.31 9.78
CA PRO A 297 -6.97 -5.48 8.79
C PRO A 297 -7.74 -4.19 8.53
N ALA A 298 -7.14 -3.06 8.90
CA ALA A 298 -7.73 -1.75 8.63
C ALA A 298 -7.68 -1.45 7.13
N GLN A 299 -6.65 -1.93 6.45
CA GLN A 299 -6.50 -1.86 5.00
C GLN A 299 -5.70 -3.08 4.54
N VAL A 300 -5.91 -3.50 3.30
CA VAL A 300 -5.13 -4.56 2.66
C VAL A 300 -4.62 -4.00 1.35
N ALA A 301 -3.30 -3.91 1.20
CA ALA A 301 -2.71 -3.27 0.03
C ALA A 301 -1.49 -4.03 -0.50
N PRO A 302 -1.33 -4.11 -1.83
CA PRO A 302 -0.10 -4.60 -2.42
C PRO A 302 1.03 -3.59 -2.22
N ARG A 303 2.27 -4.10 -2.18
CA ARG A 303 3.48 -3.29 -2.27
C ARG A 303 3.99 -3.36 -3.70
N CYS A 304 4.22 -2.22 -4.33
CA CYS A 304 4.70 -2.11 -5.71
C CYS A 304 5.91 -1.18 -5.74
N PHE A 305 6.36 -0.79 -6.94
CA PHE A 305 7.52 0.08 -7.09
C PHE A 305 7.11 1.50 -7.45
N MET A 306 7.64 2.46 -6.70
CA MET A 306 7.66 3.87 -7.05
C MET A 306 8.90 4.12 -7.90
N ILE A 307 8.70 4.35 -9.21
CA ILE A 307 9.78 4.45 -10.20
C ILE A 307 9.92 5.91 -10.67
N PRO A 308 11.15 6.45 -10.80
CA PRO A 308 11.38 7.78 -11.37
C PRO A 308 10.79 7.88 -12.79
N LEU A 309 10.06 8.96 -13.06
CA LEU A 309 9.44 9.19 -14.36
C LEU A 309 10.36 10.06 -15.23
N ASP A 310 11.28 9.41 -15.95
CA ASP A 310 12.13 10.06 -16.95
C ASP A 310 11.88 9.53 -18.36
N ASN A 311 10.66 9.75 -18.85
CA ASN A 311 10.20 9.26 -20.14
C ASN A 311 10.05 10.36 -21.20
N ASP A 312 10.64 11.53 -21.01
CA ASP A 312 10.49 12.62 -21.98
C ASP A 312 11.34 12.35 -23.21
N ILE A 313 10.71 12.48 -24.37
CA ILE A 313 11.45 12.48 -25.63
C ILE A 313 12.04 13.88 -25.81
N SER A 314 13.36 13.95 -26.05
CA SER A 314 14.01 15.22 -26.36
C SER A 314 13.27 15.92 -27.49
N ARG A 315 12.94 17.21 -27.30
CA ARG A 315 12.17 17.98 -28.27
C ARG A 315 12.89 18.16 -29.61
N SER A 316 14.22 18.05 -29.63
CA SER A 316 14.98 18.02 -30.89
C SER A 316 14.58 16.84 -31.79
N LEU A 317 14.16 15.72 -31.21
CA LEU A 317 13.75 14.54 -31.98
C LEU A 317 12.34 14.68 -32.58
N TYR A 318 11.57 15.70 -32.21
CA TYR A 318 10.19 15.88 -32.67
C TYR A 318 10.10 16.13 -34.18
N VAL A 319 11.19 16.54 -34.82
CA VAL A 319 11.29 16.72 -36.27
C VAL A 319 11.23 15.37 -37.01
N PHE A 320 11.72 14.28 -36.40
CA PHE A 320 11.79 12.96 -37.05
C PHE A 320 10.60 12.06 -36.74
N LEU A 321 9.94 12.29 -35.61
CA LEU A 321 8.80 11.49 -35.14
C LEU A 321 7.49 11.55 -35.96
N PRO A 322 7.16 12.60 -36.75
CA PRO A 322 5.85 12.71 -37.42
C PRO A 322 5.57 11.58 -38.40
N PHE A 323 6.62 11.03 -39.03
CA PHE A 323 6.54 9.88 -39.93
C PHE A 323 7.37 8.71 -39.39
N THR A 324 6.87 7.50 -39.61
CA THR A 324 7.61 6.27 -39.29
C THR A 324 8.81 6.10 -40.23
N LEU A 325 9.82 5.34 -39.80
CA LEU A 325 11.00 5.06 -40.63
C LEU A 325 10.61 4.43 -41.97
N THR A 326 9.61 3.56 -42.00
CA THR A 326 9.05 2.98 -43.24
C THR A 326 8.52 4.06 -44.18
N LEU A 327 7.78 5.05 -43.66
CA LEU A 327 7.28 6.16 -44.47
C LEU A 327 8.43 7.04 -44.99
N TRP A 328 9.44 7.33 -44.17
CA TRP A 328 10.63 8.06 -44.62
C TRP A 328 11.36 7.32 -45.75
N LEU A 329 11.51 5.99 -45.64
CA LEU A 329 12.11 5.16 -46.69
C LEU A 329 11.24 5.13 -47.96
N CYS A 330 9.92 5.03 -47.82
CA CYS A 330 8.99 5.13 -48.96
C CYS A 330 9.07 6.52 -49.63
N LEU A 331 9.19 7.60 -48.85
CA LEU A 331 9.38 8.96 -49.38
C LEU A 331 10.70 9.09 -50.13
N LEU A 332 11.79 8.55 -49.59
CA LEU A 332 13.08 8.53 -50.27
C LEU A 332 13.01 7.73 -51.58
N LEU A 333 12.41 6.53 -51.55
CA LEU A 333 12.25 5.67 -52.71
C LEU A 333 11.38 6.34 -53.78
N THR A 334 10.25 6.93 -53.41
CA THR A 334 9.36 7.64 -54.34
C THR A 334 10.06 8.86 -54.95
N LEU A 335 10.84 9.62 -54.17
CA LEU A 335 11.66 10.72 -54.69
C LEU A 335 12.70 10.22 -55.71
N LEU A 336 13.40 9.11 -55.42
CA LEU A 336 14.38 8.51 -56.33
C LEU A 336 13.71 7.96 -57.59
N LEU A 337 12.55 7.33 -57.49
CA LEU A 337 11.78 6.84 -58.62
C LEU A 337 11.29 8.00 -59.50
N VAL A 338 10.75 9.07 -58.91
CA VAL A 338 10.38 10.29 -59.65
C VAL A 338 11.62 10.90 -60.32
N HIS A 339 12.76 10.95 -59.63
CA HIS A 339 13.99 11.48 -60.22
C HIS A 339 14.49 10.62 -61.40
N PHE A 340 14.63 9.31 -61.20
CA PHE A 340 15.23 8.41 -62.18
C PHE A 340 14.27 8.09 -63.35
N LEU A 341 12.98 7.89 -63.09
CA LEU A 341 11.99 7.54 -64.11
C LEU A 341 11.39 8.77 -64.78
N PHE A 342 11.06 9.84 -64.04
CA PHE A 342 10.34 10.98 -64.60
C PHE A 342 11.28 12.05 -65.16
N VAL A 343 12.30 12.45 -64.40
CA VAL A 343 13.26 13.50 -64.83
C VAL A 343 14.23 12.97 -65.90
N ARG A 344 14.76 11.74 -65.77
CA ARG A 344 15.75 11.24 -66.75
C ARG A 344 15.13 10.71 -68.06
N ARG A 345 13.91 10.17 -68.05
CA ARG A 345 13.28 9.55 -69.25
C ARG A 345 12.20 10.39 -69.93
N VAL A 346 11.45 11.21 -69.20
CA VAL A 346 10.25 11.90 -69.73
C VAL A 346 10.43 13.42 -69.87
N MET A 347 11.25 14.04 -69.02
CA MET A 347 11.56 15.47 -69.01
C MET A 347 13.06 15.72 -68.72
N PRO A 348 13.96 15.60 -69.70
CA PRO A 348 15.39 15.87 -69.51
C PRO A 348 15.70 17.32 -69.13
N ASP A 349 14.76 18.25 -69.35
CA ASP A 349 14.89 19.61 -68.88
C ASP A 349 14.43 19.73 -67.42
N SER A 350 15.35 20.24 -66.60
CA SER A 350 15.35 20.50 -65.15
C SER A 350 14.17 21.29 -64.54
N HIS A 351 12.99 21.32 -65.17
CA HIS A 351 11.85 22.16 -64.75
C HIS A 351 11.15 21.74 -63.46
N LEU A 352 11.23 20.46 -63.06
CA LEU A 352 10.66 20.01 -61.79
C LEU A 352 11.48 20.59 -60.62
N TRP A 353 12.80 20.60 -60.76
CA TRP A 353 13.74 21.25 -59.83
C TRP A 353 13.62 22.78 -59.84
N LYS A 354 13.22 23.38 -60.98
CA LYS A 354 12.88 24.82 -61.09
C LYS A 354 11.63 25.19 -60.27
N ILE A 355 10.62 24.31 -60.21
CA ILE A 355 9.40 24.50 -59.41
C ILE A 355 9.66 24.22 -57.93
N LEU A 356 10.56 23.27 -57.63
CA LEU A 356 10.96 22.92 -56.26
C LEU A 356 11.99 23.88 -55.65
N GLY A 357 12.46 24.90 -56.39
CA GLY A 357 13.30 25.98 -55.88
C GLY A 357 14.78 25.63 -55.67
N VAL A 358 15.33 24.65 -56.39
CA VAL A 358 16.77 24.32 -56.26
C VAL A 358 17.64 25.44 -56.85
N PRO A 359 18.60 26.02 -56.08
CA PRO A 359 19.51 27.05 -56.57
C PRO A 359 20.32 26.56 -57.78
N GLY A 360 20.39 27.35 -58.85
CA GLY A 360 21.08 27.00 -60.10
C GLY A 360 20.16 26.55 -61.26
N ALA A 361 18.86 26.41 -61.01
CA ALA A 361 17.89 26.11 -62.05
C ALA A 361 17.45 27.42 -62.76
N GLY A 362 18.04 27.71 -63.93
CA GLY A 362 17.80 28.97 -64.68
C GLY A 362 16.33 29.29 -65.04
N LYS A 363 16.09 30.53 -65.52
CA LYS A 363 14.76 31.10 -65.82
C LYS A 363 13.87 30.18 -66.67
N ALA A 364 12.58 30.15 -66.35
CA ALA A 364 11.60 29.29 -67.02
C ALA A 364 11.34 29.72 -68.48
N GLY A 365 11.94 29.00 -69.43
CA GLY A 365 11.55 29.12 -70.85
C GLY A 365 10.19 28.49 -71.11
N TYR A 366 9.27 29.24 -71.72
CA TYR A 366 7.95 28.77 -72.15
C TYR A 366 8.11 27.92 -73.43
N ARG A 367 8.04 26.58 -73.31
CA ARG A 367 7.95 25.67 -74.46
C ARG A 367 6.61 24.92 -74.42
N LYS A 368 5.92 24.80 -75.57
CA LYS A 368 4.60 24.16 -75.71
C LYS A 368 4.58 22.76 -75.06
N ARG A 369 3.79 22.61 -73.98
CA ARG A 369 3.67 21.36 -73.19
C ARG A 369 2.60 20.44 -73.76
N LYS A 370 2.84 19.12 -73.74
CA LYS A 370 1.79 18.10 -73.97
C LYS A 370 0.89 18.00 -72.72
N PRO A 371 -0.45 17.94 -72.85
CA PRO A 371 -1.39 18.02 -71.72
C PRO A 371 -1.20 16.91 -70.68
N GLY A 372 -0.95 15.66 -71.10
CA GLY A 372 -0.70 14.54 -70.18
C GLY A 372 0.54 14.73 -69.29
N ARG A 373 1.55 15.48 -69.75
CA ARG A 373 2.75 15.78 -68.95
C ARG A 373 2.50 16.87 -67.91
N ALA A 374 1.61 17.82 -68.20
CA ALA A 374 1.19 18.84 -67.24
C ALA A 374 0.36 18.22 -66.11
N PHE A 375 -0.52 17.27 -66.45
CA PHE A 375 -1.34 16.54 -65.48
C PHE A 375 -0.49 15.71 -64.49
N CYS A 376 0.49 14.95 -64.98
CA CYS A 376 1.40 14.20 -64.08
C CYS A 376 2.21 15.13 -63.17
N GLY A 377 2.68 16.29 -63.68
CA GLY A 377 3.35 17.29 -62.85
C GLY A 377 2.46 17.86 -61.76
N LEU A 378 1.19 18.11 -62.06
CA LEU A 378 0.20 18.60 -61.10
C LEU A 378 -0.09 17.55 -60.00
N ILE A 379 -0.20 16.27 -60.34
CA ILE A 379 -0.38 15.19 -59.35
C ILE A 379 0.82 15.09 -58.41
N ILE A 380 2.05 15.19 -58.93
CA ILE A 380 3.27 15.14 -58.10
C ILE A 380 3.31 16.33 -57.13
N VAL A 381 3.02 17.54 -57.61
CA VAL A 381 2.98 18.75 -56.77
C VAL A 381 1.87 18.64 -55.72
N PHE A 382 0.70 18.13 -56.08
CA PHE A 382 -0.40 17.90 -55.16
C PHE A 382 -0.03 16.85 -54.09
N GLY A 383 0.63 15.76 -54.47
CA GLY A 383 1.13 14.75 -53.52
C GLY A 383 2.14 15.32 -52.53
N ILE A 384 3.10 16.13 -53.00
CA ILE A 384 4.07 16.84 -52.13
C ILE A 384 3.33 17.77 -51.17
N PHE A 385 2.33 18.52 -51.65
CA PHE A 385 1.54 19.42 -50.80
C PHE A 385 0.85 18.66 -49.66
N ILE A 386 0.17 17.55 -49.96
CA ILE A 386 -0.50 16.73 -48.94
C ILE A 386 0.50 16.21 -47.90
N LEU A 387 1.68 15.74 -48.34
CA LEU A 387 2.73 15.27 -47.45
C LEU A 387 3.26 16.38 -46.53
N CYS A 388 3.57 17.55 -47.08
CA CYS A 388 3.99 18.71 -46.29
C CYS A 388 2.92 19.13 -45.26
N GLN A 389 1.64 19.14 -45.65
CA GLN A 389 0.56 19.51 -44.74
C GLN A 389 0.33 18.47 -43.64
N SER A 390 0.40 17.17 -43.96
CA SER A 390 0.30 16.10 -42.97
C SER A 390 1.45 16.14 -41.96
N TYR A 391 2.68 16.40 -42.42
CA TYR A 391 3.85 16.60 -41.58
C TYR A 391 3.67 17.82 -40.66
N SER A 392 3.29 18.97 -41.23
CA SER A 392 3.11 20.22 -40.48
C SER A 392 2.03 20.10 -39.41
N THR A 393 0.92 19.41 -39.71
CA THR A 393 -0.18 19.18 -38.76
C THR A 393 0.28 18.30 -37.60
N LYS A 394 0.99 17.19 -37.88
CA LYS A 394 1.53 16.30 -36.86
C LYS A 394 2.61 16.98 -36.00
N LEU A 395 3.50 17.74 -36.61
CA LEU A 395 4.53 18.50 -35.90
C LEU A 395 3.90 19.56 -34.98
N THR A 396 2.93 20.33 -35.49
CA THR A 396 2.20 21.32 -34.68
C THR A 396 1.51 20.67 -33.47
N SER A 397 0.89 19.50 -33.68
CA SER A 397 0.30 18.72 -32.57
C SER A 397 1.36 18.27 -31.56
N PHE A 398 2.52 17.79 -32.01
CA PHE A 398 3.64 17.40 -31.14
C PHE A 398 4.29 18.58 -30.40
N LEU A 399 4.24 19.79 -30.95
CA LEU A 399 4.76 20.98 -30.28
C LEU A 399 3.79 21.51 -29.21
N ALA A 400 2.48 21.22 -29.35
CA ALA A 400 1.47 21.61 -28.38
C ALA A 400 1.57 20.82 -27.06
N VAL A 401 2.01 19.56 -27.13
CA VAL A 401 2.11 18.65 -25.97
C VAL A 401 3.53 18.15 -25.74
N THR A 402 3.83 17.69 -24.53
CA THR A 402 5.09 16.98 -24.27
C THR A 402 4.91 15.50 -24.58
N LEU A 403 5.65 14.99 -25.57
CA LEU A 403 5.68 13.57 -25.92
C LEU A 403 6.46 12.76 -24.90
N THR A 404 5.86 11.67 -24.46
CA THR A 404 6.41 10.74 -23.46
C THR A 404 6.46 9.32 -24.00
N ARG A 405 7.45 8.55 -23.53
CA ARG A 405 7.54 7.10 -23.78
C ARG A 405 6.57 6.34 -22.86
N PRO A 406 6.10 5.15 -23.26
CA PRO A 406 5.34 4.29 -22.37
C PRO A 406 6.16 3.97 -21.12
N ASN A 407 5.48 3.87 -19.98
CA ASN A 407 6.11 3.56 -18.70
C ASN A 407 6.49 2.08 -18.65
N ALA A 408 7.56 1.76 -17.92
CA ALA A 408 7.96 0.38 -17.66
C ALA A 408 6.83 -0.38 -16.94
N GLY A 409 6.37 -1.46 -17.54
CA GLY A 409 5.27 -2.30 -17.05
C GLY A 409 5.68 -3.74 -16.75
N SER A 410 6.78 -4.23 -17.34
CA SER A 410 7.30 -5.59 -17.14
C SER A 410 8.53 -5.62 -16.24
N LEU A 411 8.82 -6.81 -15.69
CA LEU A 411 9.98 -7.00 -14.81
C LEU A 411 11.30 -6.85 -15.59
N GLU A 412 11.33 -7.29 -16.84
CA GLU A 412 12.48 -7.13 -17.73
C GLU A 412 12.75 -5.65 -18.05
N GLU A 413 11.70 -4.86 -18.25
CA GLU A 413 11.83 -3.41 -18.42
C GLU A 413 12.35 -2.74 -17.15
N LEU A 414 11.91 -3.18 -15.97
CA LEU A 414 12.43 -2.69 -14.67
C LEU A 414 13.94 -2.92 -14.56
N PHE A 415 14.43 -4.10 -14.94
CA PHE A 415 15.86 -4.40 -14.89
C PHE A 415 16.70 -3.65 -15.92
N ARG A 416 16.09 -3.24 -17.05
CA ARG A 416 16.75 -2.38 -18.05
C ARG A 416 16.87 -0.92 -17.61
N LEU A 417 16.10 -0.47 -16.62
CA LEU A 417 16.21 0.89 -16.13
C LEU A 417 17.59 1.15 -15.49
N PRO A 418 18.14 2.36 -15.64
CA PRO A 418 19.45 2.73 -15.09
C PRO A 418 19.43 2.92 -13.57
N TYR A 419 18.23 2.98 -12.97
CA TYR A 419 18.06 3.24 -11.54
C TYR A 419 18.28 1.97 -10.70
N ARG A 420 18.88 2.15 -9.52
CA ARG A 420 18.97 1.11 -8.50
C ARG A 420 17.74 1.12 -7.61
N ILE A 421 17.39 -0.03 -7.03
CA ILE A 421 16.26 -0.15 -6.10
C ILE A 421 16.80 0.01 -4.68
N LEU A 422 16.39 1.07 -3.98
CA LEU A 422 16.73 1.26 -2.58
C LEU A 422 15.82 0.38 -1.72
N VAL A 423 16.38 -0.49 -0.89
CA VAL A 423 15.61 -1.47 -0.12
C VAL A 423 16.10 -1.58 1.32
N LEU A 424 15.18 -1.91 2.22
CA LEU A 424 15.52 -2.38 3.57
C LEU A 424 15.82 -3.88 3.50
N PRO A 425 16.73 -4.41 4.34
CA PRO A 425 17.05 -5.83 4.37
C PRO A 425 15.80 -6.73 4.53
N SER A 426 14.86 -6.35 5.40
CA SER A 426 13.62 -7.10 5.63
C SER A 426 12.67 -7.14 4.42
N ASP A 427 12.73 -6.13 3.55
CA ASP A 427 11.85 -6.06 2.38
C ASP A 427 12.42 -6.81 1.19
N ALA A 428 13.75 -6.96 1.10
CA ALA A 428 14.43 -7.63 0.00
C ALA A 428 14.01 -9.11 -0.11
N ASP A 429 13.95 -9.81 1.02
CA ASP A 429 13.53 -11.21 1.08
C ASP A 429 12.07 -11.38 0.63
N ALA A 430 11.19 -10.46 1.02
CA ALA A 430 9.79 -10.46 0.62
C ALA A 430 9.61 -10.20 -0.88
N ILE A 431 10.41 -9.32 -1.46
CA ILE A 431 10.40 -9.02 -2.90
C ILE A 431 10.88 -10.24 -3.69
N VAL A 432 12.04 -10.79 -3.34
CA VAL A 432 12.63 -11.94 -4.04
C VAL A 432 11.76 -13.18 -3.87
N GLY A 433 11.21 -13.42 -2.68
CA GLY A 433 10.31 -14.53 -2.42
C GLY A 433 9.01 -14.48 -3.23
N SER A 434 8.49 -13.29 -3.54
CA SER A 434 7.25 -13.12 -4.31
C SER A 434 7.45 -13.00 -5.81
N LEU A 435 8.54 -12.38 -6.28
CA LEU A 435 8.78 -12.11 -7.71
C LEU A 435 9.84 -13.01 -8.33
N GLY A 436 10.61 -13.76 -7.55
CA GLY A 436 11.76 -14.54 -8.03
C GLY A 436 12.94 -13.65 -8.43
N HIS A 437 13.76 -14.12 -9.39
CA HIS A 437 14.89 -13.38 -9.98
C HIS A 437 15.92 -12.84 -8.97
N GLY A 438 16.24 -13.64 -7.94
CA GLY A 438 17.13 -13.23 -6.84
C GLY A 438 18.46 -12.63 -7.28
N GLU A 439 19.14 -13.22 -8.27
CA GLU A 439 20.42 -12.70 -8.77
C GLU A 439 20.30 -11.32 -9.44
N GLN A 440 19.26 -11.12 -10.27
CA GLN A 440 19.04 -9.85 -10.97
C GLN A 440 18.64 -8.74 -10.00
N PHE A 441 17.83 -9.09 -8.99
CA PHE A 441 17.49 -8.17 -7.92
C PHE A 441 18.69 -7.86 -7.03
N ALA A 442 19.50 -8.84 -6.66
CA ALA A 442 20.72 -8.62 -5.88
C ALA A 442 21.68 -7.64 -6.58
N ALA A 443 21.80 -7.71 -7.91
CA ALA A 443 22.60 -6.76 -8.68
C ALA A 443 22.01 -5.33 -8.73
N LYS A 444 20.69 -5.18 -8.54
CA LYS A 444 19.97 -3.90 -8.57
C LYS A 444 19.73 -3.29 -7.19
N PHE A 445 19.76 -4.09 -6.12
CA PHE A 445 19.48 -3.64 -4.77
C PHE A 445 20.62 -2.79 -4.19
N THR A 446 20.22 -1.70 -3.54
CA THR A 446 21.06 -0.91 -2.67
C THR A 446 20.44 -0.94 -1.29
N PHE A 447 21.14 -1.55 -0.33
CA PHE A 447 20.70 -1.62 1.05
C PHE A 447 20.97 -0.32 1.81
N THR A 448 20.08 0.04 2.72
CA THR A 448 20.21 1.23 3.55
C THR A 448 19.45 1.08 4.87
N ASP A 449 19.64 2.02 5.79
CA ASP A 449 18.94 2.08 7.07
C ASP A 449 17.55 2.73 6.92
N LEU A 450 16.67 2.49 7.89
CA LEU A 450 15.30 3.02 7.90
C LEU A 450 15.24 4.55 7.73
N GLU A 451 16.10 5.29 8.43
CA GLU A 451 16.13 6.76 8.39
C GLU A 451 16.51 7.30 7.01
N HIS A 452 17.59 6.75 6.43
CA HIS A 452 18.04 7.12 5.10
C HIS A 452 17.01 6.73 4.03
N PHE A 453 16.40 5.55 4.16
CA PHE A 453 15.33 5.09 3.27
C PHE A 453 14.15 6.06 3.26
N ASP A 454 13.62 6.40 4.44
CA ASP A 454 12.46 7.28 4.56
C ASP A 454 12.75 8.70 4.12
N ALA A 455 13.91 9.27 4.50
CA ALA A 455 14.31 10.61 4.06
C ALA A 455 14.39 10.71 2.53
N LYS A 456 14.99 9.71 1.88
CA LYS A 456 15.12 9.65 0.42
C LYS A 456 13.78 9.43 -0.28
N ARG A 457 12.91 8.61 0.29
CA ARG A 457 11.57 8.34 -0.24
C ARG A 457 10.67 9.55 -0.12
N ILE A 458 10.64 10.22 1.04
CA ILE A 458 9.83 11.43 1.27
C ILE A 458 10.28 12.58 0.36
N SER A 459 11.59 12.76 0.20
CA SER A 459 12.17 13.79 -0.70
C SER A 459 12.04 13.47 -2.20
N LEU A 460 11.47 12.30 -2.56
CA LEU A 460 11.33 11.81 -3.93
C LEU A 460 12.67 11.92 -4.69
N ASP A 461 13.75 11.32 -4.18
CA ASP A 461 15.06 11.34 -4.85
C ASP A 461 15.06 10.44 -6.11
N MET A 462 15.16 11.06 -7.29
CA MET A 462 15.03 10.39 -8.61
C MET A 462 16.20 9.46 -8.97
N LYS A 463 17.20 9.32 -8.08
CA LYS A 463 18.32 8.39 -8.28
C LYS A 463 17.93 6.93 -8.06
N TYR A 464 16.85 6.68 -7.32
CA TYR A 464 16.46 5.34 -6.88
C TYR A 464 15.00 5.00 -7.19
N ILE A 465 14.73 3.70 -7.25
CA ILE A 465 13.40 3.11 -7.24
C ILE A 465 13.09 2.69 -5.79
N TYR A 466 11.86 2.89 -5.33
CA TYR A 466 11.47 2.58 -3.95
C TYR A 466 10.34 1.55 -3.91
N PRO A 467 10.43 0.49 -3.10
CA PRO A 467 9.26 -0.30 -2.75
C PRO A 467 8.32 0.55 -1.89
N ILE A 468 7.03 0.50 -2.20
CA ILE A 468 6.01 1.28 -1.49
C ILE A 468 4.64 0.58 -1.55
N SER A 469 3.86 0.68 -0.46
CA SER A 469 2.45 0.26 -0.50
C SER A 469 1.61 1.24 -1.30
N ARG A 470 0.51 0.75 -1.90
CA ARG A 470 -0.43 1.60 -2.63
C ARG A 470 -0.93 2.79 -1.79
N ILE A 471 -1.24 2.55 -0.52
CA ILE A 471 -1.78 3.56 0.41
C ILE A 471 -0.78 4.70 0.61
N ARG A 472 0.49 4.35 0.87
CA ARG A 472 1.55 5.33 1.09
C ARG A 472 1.90 6.08 -0.19
N TRP A 473 1.83 5.40 -1.33
CA TRP A 473 1.97 6.03 -2.64
C TRP A 473 0.89 7.08 -2.89
N GLU A 474 -0.39 6.77 -2.62
CA GLU A 474 -1.49 7.72 -2.82
C GLU A 474 -1.26 9.01 -2.03
N PHE A 475 -0.72 8.89 -0.82
CA PHE A 475 -0.32 10.02 0.00
C PHE A 475 0.87 10.81 -0.59
N PHE A 476 1.97 10.15 -0.97
CA PHE A 476 3.14 10.86 -1.55
C PHE A 476 2.88 11.42 -2.95
N ASN A 477 1.95 10.84 -3.70
CA ASN A 477 1.53 11.34 -5.00
C ASN A 477 0.85 12.72 -4.89
N LEU A 478 0.32 13.09 -3.71
CA LEU A 478 -0.18 14.44 -3.45
C LEU A 478 0.94 15.50 -3.47
N GLN A 479 2.18 15.16 -3.06
CA GLN A 479 3.33 16.08 -3.09
C GLN A 479 3.70 16.55 -4.51
N GLN A 480 3.34 15.76 -5.52
CA GLN A 480 3.61 16.04 -6.92
C GLN A 480 2.35 16.42 -7.72
N ARG A 481 1.22 16.72 -7.07
CA ARG A 481 -0.06 17.01 -7.76
C ARG A 481 -0.02 18.25 -8.65
N PHE A 482 0.79 19.23 -8.27
CA PHE A 482 0.95 20.49 -8.99
C PHE A 482 2.11 20.48 -9.99
N LEU A 483 2.86 19.38 -10.07
CA LEU A 483 3.91 19.24 -11.06
C LEU A 483 3.27 18.91 -12.42
N ARG A 484 3.58 19.71 -13.44
CA ARG A 484 3.20 19.42 -14.83
C ARG A 484 3.62 18.00 -15.25
N LYS A 485 4.81 17.60 -14.82
CA LYS A 485 5.32 16.24 -14.96
C LYS A 485 5.59 15.69 -13.57
N LYS A 486 4.94 14.59 -13.25
CA LYS A 486 5.21 13.84 -12.02
C LYS A 486 6.66 13.37 -12.01
N ARG A 487 7.32 13.41 -10.85
CA ARG A 487 8.71 12.93 -10.70
C ARG A 487 8.74 11.41 -10.63
N PHE A 488 7.66 10.81 -10.16
CA PHE A 488 7.52 9.38 -10.00
C PHE A 488 6.17 8.90 -10.51
N PHE A 489 6.11 7.63 -10.86
CA PHE A 489 4.86 6.91 -11.10
C PHE A 489 4.81 5.61 -10.29
N PHE A 490 3.61 5.12 -10.06
CA PHE A 490 3.38 3.83 -9.43
C PHE A 490 3.35 2.74 -10.48
N SER A 491 4.23 1.76 -10.33
CA SER A 491 4.29 0.64 -11.25
C SER A 491 3.11 -0.32 -11.03
N ARG A 492 2.82 -1.11 -12.06
CA ARG A 492 1.91 -2.27 -11.95
C ARG A 492 2.61 -3.51 -11.39
N LEU A 493 3.93 -3.43 -11.21
CA LEU A 493 4.76 -4.51 -10.69
C LEU A 493 4.66 -4.52 -9.17
N CYS A 494 3.81 -5.41 -8.68
CA CYS A 494 3.47 -5.53 -7.27
C CYS A 494 3.92 -6.90 -6.73
N HIS A 495 4.38 -6.91 -5.48
CA HIS A 495 4.76 -8.12 -4.76
C HIS A 495 3.90 -8.23 -3.51
N GLY A 496 3.34 -9.42 -3.30
CA GLY A 496 2.47 -9.73 -2.17
C GLY A 496 1.23 -8.84 -2.02
N THR A 497 0.47 -9.12 -0.97
CA THR A 497 -0.66 -8.31 -0.52
C THR A 497 -0.66 -8.35 1.00
N TYR A 498 -0.47 -7.20 1.63
CA TYR A 498 -0.15 -7.14 3.05
C TYR A 498 -1.27 -6.48 3.84
N PRO A 499 -1.72 -7.10 4.95
CA PRO A 499 -2.69 -6.49 5.83
C PRO A 499 -2.00 -5.47 6.74
N PHE A 500 -2.57 -4.27 6.77
CA PHE A 500 -2.19 -3.20 7.70
C PHE A 500 -3.04 -3.32 8.96
N GLN A 501 -2.40 -3.57 10.10
CA GLN A 501 -3.06 -3.92 11.36
C GLN A 501 -2.44 -3.17 12.54
N TYR A 502 -3.23 -2.97 13.59
CA TYR A 502 -2.73 -2.52 14.89
C TYR A 502 -2.27 -3.71 15.72
N GLN A 503 -1.17 -3.53 16.44
CA GLN A 503 -0.63 -4.53 17.34
C GLN A 503 -1.26 -4.36 18.71
N LEU A 504 -1.80 -5.44 19.25
CA LEU A 504 -2.50 -5.50 20.51
C LEU A 504 -1.83 -6.52 21.42
N ARG A 505 -1.95 -6.33 22.72
CA ARG A 505 -1.71 -7.40 23.67
C ARG A 505 -2.62 -8.59 23.36
N VAL A 506 -2.12 -9.79 23.59
CA VAL A 506 -2.89 -11.04 23.45
C VAL A 506 -4.18 -10.95 24.25
N ASP A 507 -5.32 -11.27 23.61
CA ASP A 507 -6.65 -11.22 24.21
C ASP A 507 -7.07 -9.82 24.73
N SER A 508 -6.54 -8.75 24.12
CA SER A 508 -6.84 -7.36 24.50
C SER A 508 -8.34 -7.06 24.54
N HIS A 509 -8.77 -6.38 25.60
CA HIS A 509 -10.14 -5.87 25.76
C HIS A 509 -10.55 -4.81 24.72
N PHE A 510 -9.60 -4.21 24.00
CA PHE A 510 -9.89 -3.28 22.90
C PHE A 510 -10.21 -3.98 21.58
N LYS A 511 -9.86 -5.26 21.42
CA LYS A 511 -9.87 -5.98 20.13
C LYS A 511 -11.25 -5.96 19.47
N ASP A 512 -12.29 -6.30 20.21
CA ASP A 512 -13.66 -6.40 19.68
C ASP A 512 -14.24 -5.03 19.33
N ALA A 513 -13.98 -4.01 20.19
CA ALA A 513 -14.41 -2.64 19.95
C ALA A 513 -13.71 -2.04 18.72
N LEU A 514 -12.39 -2.24 18.63
CA LEU A 514 -11.59 -1.80 17.49
C LEU A 514 -12.02 -2.49 16.20
N HIS A 515 -12.30 -3.79 16.23
CA HIS A 515 -12.81 -4.53 15.07
C HIS A 515 -14.12 -3.93 14.53
N ARG A 516 -15.13 -3.75 15.39
CA ARG A 516 -16.43 -3.17 14.98
C ARG A 516 -16.26 -1.74 14.47
N PHE A 517 -15.46 -0.94 15.16
CA PHE A 517 -15.21 0.44 14.77
C PHE A 517 -14.49 0.54 13.41
N LEU A 518 -13.50 -0.33 13.16
CA LEU A 518 -12.81 -0.43 11.88
C LEU A 518 -13.76 -0.73 10.74
N LEU A 519 -14.68 -1.68 10.91
CA LEU A 519 -15.67 -2.02 9.90
C LEU A 519 -16.58 -0.82 9.58
N HIS A 520 -17.02 -0.07 10.59
CA HIS A 520 -17.81 1.15 10.38
C HIS A 520 -17.03 2.25 9.65
N VAL A 521 -15.76 2.45 10.00
CA VAL A 521 -14.88 3.43 9.34
C VAL A 521 -14.66 3.07 7.86
N GLN A 522 -14.46 1.78 7.57
CA GLN A 522 -14.31 1.27 6.20
C GLN A 522 -15.60 1.43 5.39
N GLN A 523 -16.74 0.99 5.94
CA GLN A 523 -18.05 1.11 5.28
C GLN A 523 -18.44 2.58 5.02
N GLY A 524 -18.04 3.49 5.90
CA GLY A 524 -18.30 4.92 5.76
C GLY A 524 -17.32 5.67 4.86
N GLY A 525 -16.26 5.03 4.35
CA GLY A 525 -15.24 5.71 3.52
C GLY A 525 -14.47 6.82 4.26
N LEU A 526 -14.45 6.80 5.60
CA LEU A 526 -13.85 7.87 6.40
C LEU A 526 -12.33 7.95 6.26
N ALA A 527 -11.68 6.81 6.00
CA ALA A 527 -10.23 6.72 5.84
C ALA A 527 -9.71 7.61 4.69
N ASP A 528 -10.43 7.67 3.56
CA ASP A 528 -10.05 8.47 2.39
C ASP A 528 -10.12 9.97 2.71
N ARG A 529 -11.18 10.38 3.41
CA ARG A 529 -11.34 11.77 3.85
C ARG A 529 -10.29 12.18 4.89
N TRP A 530 -9.93 11.26 5.78
CA TRP A 530 -8.88 11.49 6.75
C TRP A 530 -7.52 11.63 6.06
N MET A 531 -7.22 10.84 5.02
CA MET A 531 -5.97 10.92 4.27
C MET A 531 -5.67 12.35 3.74
N GLU A 532 -6.66 13.00 3.13
CA GLU A 532 -6.53 14.37 2.62
C GLU A 532 -6.28 15.39 3.75
N THR A 533 -6.93 15.18 4.90
CA THR A 533 -6.78 16.05 6.07
C THR A 533 -5.41 15.85 6.72
N CYS A 534 -4.97 14.60 6.87
CA CYS A 534 -3.65 14.24 7.34
C CYS A 534 -2.56 14.84 6.45
N TYR A 535 -2.74 14.84 5.13
CA TYR A 535 -1.78 15.46 4.21
C TYR A 535 -1.56 16.94 4.52
N ARG A 536 -2.65 17.71 4.64
CA ARG A 536 -2.59 19.13 4.96
C ARG A 536 -1.91 19.39 6.30
N ARG A 537 -2.17 18.56 7.31
CA ARG A 537 -1.53 18.67 8.63
C ARG A 537 -0.05 18.30 8.58
N ALA A 538 0.30 17.19 7.94
CA ALA A 538 1.68 16.76 7.77
C ALA A 538 2.54 17.80 7.03
N HIS A 539 1.98 18.43 5.99
CA HIS A 539 2.63 19.54 5.29
C HIS A 539 2.84 20.76 6.20
N ARG A 540 1.83 21.18 6.97
CA ARG A 540 1.96 22.29 7.94
C ARG A 540 3.00 22.03 9.02
N MET A 541 3.18 20.76 9.42
CA MET A 541 4.15 20.35 10.43
C MET A 541 5.57 20.15 9.85
N GLY A 542 5.76 20.32 8.54
CA GLY A 542 7.07 20.18 7.90
C GLY A 542 7.53 18.74 7.68
N TYR A 543 6.66 17.73 7.91
CA TYR A 543 6.97 16.33 7.62
C TYR A 543 7.05 16.05 6.11
N LEU A 544 6.38 16.88 5.30
CA LEU A 544 6.38 16.79 3.85
C LEU A 544 6.75 18.14 3.25
N LYS A 545 7.23 18.11 2.01
CA LYS A 545 7.50 19.32 1.22
C LYS A 545 6.75 19.23 -0.09
N ASP A 546 5.93 20.23 -0.38
CA ASP A 546 5.36 20.38 -1.73
C ASP A 546 6.49 20.72 -2.70
N PHE A 547 6.57 20.02 -3.83
CA PHE A 547 7.64 20.24 -4.81
C PHE A 547 7.39 21.45 -5.73
N SER A 548 6.20 22.03 -5.70
CA SER A 548 5.86 23.22 -6.48
C SER A 548 6.00 24.48 -5.63
N THR A 549 6.86 25.41 -6.06
CA THR A 549 6.84 26.79 -5.55
C THR A 549 5.79 27.61 -6.32
N LEU A 550 5.22 28.64 -5.68
CA LEU A 550 4.26 29.56 -6.30
C LEU A 550 4.85 30.21 -7.56
N ALA A 551 6.15 30.52 -7.53
CA ALA A 551 6.92 31.02 -8.66
C ALA A 551 7.00 30.04 -9.84
N GLU A 552 7.19 28.72 -9.59
CA GLU A 552 7.16 27.71 -10.65
C GLU A 552 5.77 27.55 -11.28
N MET A 553 4.69 27.72 -10.50
CA MET A 553 3.32 27.66 -11.05
C MET A 553 3.02 28.86 -11.95
N GLU A 554 3.42 30.05 -11.53
CA GLU A 554 3.20 31.31 -12.25
C GLU A 554 4.06 31.42 -13.53
N GLU A 555 5.32 30.98 -13.47
CA GLU A 555 6.20 30.90 -14.65
C GLU A 555 5.69 29.87 -15.68
N LYS A 556 5.09 28.75 -15.23
CA LYS A 556 4.59 27.68 -16.11
C LYS A 556 3.27 28.01 -16.81
N LEU A 557 2.47 28.93 -16.27
CA LEU A 557 1.27 29.47 -16.94
C LEU A 557 1.64 30.44 -18.08
N ARG A 558 2.88 30.95 -18.10
CA ARG A 558 3.39 31.77 -19.20
C ARG A 558 4.12 30.91 -20.22
N LEU A 559 3.64 31.00 -21.46
CA LEU A 559 4.11 30.29 -22.65
C LEU A 559 5.64 30.28 -22.75
N ARG A 560 6.26 29.09 -22.83
CA ARG A 560 7.69 28.98 -23.16
C ARG A 560 7.89 29.22 -24.66
N PRO A 561 8.81 30.11 -25.07
CA PRO A 561 9.14 30.29 -26.47
C PRO A 561 9.77 29.03 -27.06
N LEU A 562 9.62 28.84 -28.38
CA LEU A 562 10.21 27.73 -29.11
C LEU A 562 11.75 27.82 -29.02
N ALA A 563 12.38 26.81 -28.40
CA ALA A 563 13.83 26.81 -28.21
C ALA A 563 14.57 26.51 -29.52
N LEU A 564 15.63 27.28 -29.83
CA LEU A 564 16.46 27.11 -31.03
C LEU A 564 17.07 25.69 -31.13
N ASN A 565 17.34 25.04 -29.99
CA ASN A 565 17.83 23.66 -29.93
C ASN A 565 16.91 22.65 -30.63
N MET A 566 15.62 22.96 -30.81
CA MET A 566 14.72 22.09 -31.58
C MET A 566 15.01 22.11 -33.09
N LEU A 567 15.56 23.20 -33.61
CA LEU A 567 15.94 23.35 -35.02
C LEU A 567 17.34 22.79 -35.31
N ALA A 568 18.12 22.43 -34.28
CA ALA A 568 19.48 21.92 -34.45
C ALA A 568 19.58 20.76 -35.44
N PRO A 569 18.70 19.73 -35.44
CA PRO A 569 18.78 18.66 -36.43
C PRO A 569 18.52 19.12 -37.87
N ALA A 570 17.64 20.11 -38.06
CA ALA A 570 17.39 20.69 -39.38
C ALA A 570 18.62 21.46 -39.88
N PHE A 571 19.27 22.25 -39.02
CA PHE A 571 20.53 22.93 -39.34
C PHE A 571 21.68 21.94 -39.60
N SER A 572 21.78 20.86 -38.83
CA SER A 572 22.78 19.80 -39.07
C SER A 572 22.59 19.14 -40.43
N LEU A 573 21.34 18.79 -40.80
CA LEU A 573 21.05 18.24 -42.13
C LEU A 573 21.38 19.21 -43.25
N PHE A 574 21.06 20.50 -43.07
CA PHE A 574 21.41 21.54 -44.02
C PHE A 574 22.93 21.68 -44.20
N LEU A 575 23.69 21.69 -43.10
CA LEU A 575 25.15 21.79 -43.14
C LEU A 575 25.80 20.54 -43.78
N CYS A 576 25.30 19.34 -43.47
CA CYS A 576 25.73 18.11 -44.14
C CYS A 576 25.45 18.17 -45.65
N GLY A 577 24.29 18.70 -46.06
CA GLY A 577 23.96 18.94 -47.46
C GLY A 577 24.92 19.91 -48.15
N LEU A 578 25.26 21.03 -47.48
CA LEU A 578 26.24 21.99 -47.98
C LEU A 578 27.63 21.37 -48.15
N LEU A 579 28.11 20.63 -47.16
CA LEU A 579 29.39 19.92 -47.23
C LEU A 579 29.40 18.90 -48.37
N GLY A 580 28.34 18.10 -48.50
CA GLY A 580 28.20 17.15 -49.60
C GLY A 580 28.22 17.82 -50.98
N SER A 581 27.49 18.93 -51.13
CA SER A 581 27.50 19.72 -52.36
C SER A 581 28.87 20.34 -52.66
N GLY A 582 29.59 20.81 -51.64
CA GLY A 582 30.94 21.35 -51.77
C GLY A 582 31.95 20.30 -52.21
N ILE A 583 31.88 19.09 -51.65
CA ILE A 583 32.73 17.96 -52.08
C ILE A 583 32.43 17.60 -53.53
N ALA A 584 31.15 17.47 -53.90
CA ALA A 584 30.75 17.19 -55.28
C ALA A 584 31.28 18.25 -56.26
N PHE A 585 31.15 19.53 -55.90
CA PHE A 585 31.67 20.65 -56.70
C PHE A 585 33.20 20.59 -56.87
N VAL A 586 33.95 20.27 -55.80
CA VAL A 586 35.41 20.11 -55.88
C VAL A 586 35.79 18.92 -56.77
N VAL A 587 35.04 17.81 -56.71
CA VAL A 587 35.25 16.64 -57.59
C VAL A 587 34.99 17.01 -59.05
N GLU A 588 33.90 17.72 -59.35
CA GLU A 588 33.58 18.20 -60.71
C GLU A 588 34.68 19.13 -61.24
N ILE A 589 35.16 20.06 -60.41
CA ILE A 589 36.28 20.94 -60.76
C ILE A 589 37.53 20.12 -61.10
N ARG A 590 37.94 19.17 -60.25
CA ARG A 590 39.13 18.34 -60.51
C ARG A 590 38.98 17.50 -61.79
N GLN A 591 37.80 16.95 -62.05
CA GLN A 591 37.52 16.20 -63.28
C GLN A 591 37.54 17.09 -64.53
N SER A 592 37.00 18.31 -64.44
CA SER A 592 37.02 19.28 -65.55
C SER A 592 38.44 19.76 -65.89
N PHE A 593 39.30 19.96 -64.88
CA PHE A 593 40.71 20.28 -65.08
C PHE A 593 41.49 19.12 -65.71
N TRP A 594 41.20 17.87 -65.33
CA TRP A 594 41.83 16.68 -65.93
C TRP A 594 41.37 16.43 -67.38
N CYS A 595 40.11 16.72 -67.72
CA CYS A 595 39.62 16.61 -69.09
C CYS A 595 40.24 17.65 -70.06
N ARG A 596 40.72 18.80 -69.55
CA ARG A 596 41.44 19.80 -70.37
C ARG A 596 42.87 19.42 -70.73
N GLN A 597 43.46 18.39 -70.11
CA GLN A 597 44.84 17.94 -70.37
C GLN A 597 44.96 16.80 -71.40
N ARG A 598 43.87 16.34 -72.03
CA ARG A 598 43.96 15.44 -73.20
C ARG A 598 44.21 16.26 -74.47
N PRO A 599 45.31 16.06 -75.22
CA PRO A 599 45.54 16.76 -76.48
C PRO A 599 44.59 16.24 -77.57
N PRO A 600 44.25 17.05 -78.58
CA PRO A 600 43.38 16.62 -79.68
C PRO A 600 44.13 15.64 -80.60
N ASN A 601 43.53 14.49 -80.88
CA ASN A 601 43.99 13.58 -81.94
C ASN A 601 43.87 14.29 -83.30
N ARG A 602 45.01 14.71 -83.87
CA ARG A 602 45.17 15.00 -85.29
C ARG A 602 45.10 13.69 -86.08
N HIS A 603 44.21 13.59 -87.05
CA HIS A 603 44.43 12.97 -88.37
C HIS A 603 43.13 13.00 -89.18
N THR A 604 43.05 13.87 -90.19
CA THR A 604 43.13 13.52 -91.62
C THR A 604 42.64 14.70 -92.46
N ASN A 605 43.57 15.30 -93.22
CA ASN A 605 43.28 16.19 -94.34
C ASN A 605 42.66 15.37 -95.49
N ARG A 606 41.53 15.83 -96.03
CA ARG A 606 41.14 15.61 -97.44
C ARG A 606 40.74 16.98 -98.01
N PRO A 607 41.29 17.41 -99.16
CA PRO A 607 40.90 18.67 -99.79
C PRO A 607 39.51 18.53 -100.45
N PRO A 608 38.72 19.62 -100.55
CA PRO A 608 37.45 19.60 -101.26
C PRO A 608 37.68 19.65 -102.77
N ALA A 609 37.06 18.71 -103.48
CA ALA A 609 36.82 18.80 -104.91
C ALA A 609 35.72 19.83 -105.19
N ALA A 610 35.96 20.70 -106.16
CA ALA A 610 34.94 21.54 -106.78
C ALA A 610 33.83 20.67 -107.41
N PRO A 611 32.59 21.19 -107.49
CA PRO A 611 32.19 21.71 -108.79
C PRO A 611 31.24 22.93 -108.73
N GLY A 612 31.22 23.68 -109.83
CA GLY A 612 29.93 24.03 -110.46
C GLY A 612 29.35 25.40 -110.18
N ILE A 613 29.75 26.36 -110.99
CA ILE A 613 29.06 27.62 -111.31
C ILE A 613 27.63 27.35 -111.78
N ARG A 614 26.62 28.06 -111.23
CA ARG A 614 25.55 28.80 -111.96
C ARG A 614 24.43 29.22 -111.00
N GLY A 615 24.06 30.50 -111.03
CA GLY A 615 22.75 30.95 -110.53
C GLY A 615 22.70 32.35 -109.93
N LEU A 616 23.13 33.38 -110.67
CA LEU A 616 22.66 34.76 -110.48
C LEU A 616 21.13 34.78 -110.60
N ILE A 617 20.41 35.35 -109.64
CA ILE A 617 19.21 36.17 -109.93
C ILE A 617 19.22 37.38 -108.97
N LEU A 618 19.41 38.54 -109.59
CA LEU A 618 19.24 39.88 -109.05
C LEU A 618 17.77 40.12 -108.66
N MET A 619 17.59 40.79 -107.52
CA MET A 619 16.44 41.66 -107.29
C MET A 619 16.44 42.79 -108.31
N HIS A 620 15.26 43.13 -108.84
CA HIS A 620 14.98 44.46 -109.39
C HIS A 620 13.67 44.98 -108.77
N PRO A 621 13.63 46.23 -108.29
CA PRO A 621 12.38 46.91 -108.01
C PRO A 621 11.85 47.61 -109.27
N LYS A 622 10.51 47.70 -109.33
CA LYS A 622 9.63 48.38 -110.30
C LYS A 622 9.44 47.70 -111.65
#